data_AF-A0A080ZWU4-F1
#
_entry.id   AF-A0A080ZWU4-F1
#
_cell.length_a   1.000
_cell.length_b   1.000
_cell.length_c   1.000
_cell.angle_alpha   90.00
_cell.angle_beta   90.00
_cell.angle_gamma   90.00
#
_symmetry.space_group_name_H-M   'P 1'
#
loop_
_entity.id
_entity.type
_entity.pdbx_description
1 polymer ?
#
loop_
_entity_poly.entity_id
_entity_poly.type
_entity_poly.pdbx_seq_one_letter_code
_entity_poly.pdbx_strand_id
1 'polypeptide(L)'
;MFVLSKAQVQRLLHREQPIAGGSSSLLDIGAGDGNVTASLASLVDQVTTTEASAPMVAHLNARGYNSVQTCDLQHEFVQSRKPYNIISMLNVLDRADKPLTMLREIREMLDPQNGLFLLAVVLPFSAFVEQGTQRVAPTEKLPMRGGLCADGASFEIAASLLLRNVLLPAGFKLRHFSRVPYLCRGDIQQPYYVLSDAIFVLEVDDKESS
;
A
#
# COMPACT_ATOMS: atom_id res chain seq x y z
N MET A 1 7.07 6.23 9.86
CA MET A 1 6.88 7.12 8.68
C MET A 1 5.48 7.67 8.73
N PHE A 2 5.25 8.95 8.42
CA PHE A 2 3.90 9.52 8.38
C PHE A 2 3.40 9.56 6.93
N VAL A 3 2.20 9.05 6.69
CA VAL A 3 1.56 9.03 5.36
C VAL A 3 0.21 9.73 5.43
N LEU A 4 -0.65 9.30 6.36
CA LEU A 4 -1.98 9.90 6.57
C LEU A 4 -2.31 10.00 8.06
N SER A 5 -2.97 11.10 8.44
CA SER A 5 -3.65 11.23 9.72
C SER A 5 -4.99 10.48 9.71
N LYS A 6 -5.53 10.20 10.89
CA LYS A 6 -6.89 9.63 11.04
C LYS A 6 -7.95 10.43 10.28
N ALA A 7 -7.92 11.77 10.36
CA ALA A 7 -8.88 12.62 9.66
C ALA A 7 -8.77 12.49 8.13
N GLN A 8 -7.54 12.38 7.59
CA GLN A 8 -7.34 12.15 6.16
C GLN A 8 -7.82 10.76 5.73
N VAL A 9 -7.55 9.73 6.54
CA VAL A 9 -8.06 8.37 6.30
C VAL A 9 -9.59 8.37 6.25
N GLN A 10 -10.26 8.94 7.26
CA GLN A 10 -11.73 9.00 7.31
C GLN A 10 -12.30 9.75 6.11
N ARG A 11 -11.66 10.86 5.73
CA ARG A 11 -12.06 11.65 4.56
C ARG A 11 -11.84 10.90 3.25
N LEU A 12 -10.73 10.19 3.07
CA LEU A 12 -10.42 9.47 1.83
C LEU A 12 -11.26 8.21 1.65
N LEU A 13 -11.54 7.51 2.75
CA LEU A 13 -12.37 6.31 2.74
C LEU A 13 -13.87 6.63 2.81
N HIS A 14 -14.24 7.91 2.97
CA HIS A 14 -15.62 8.36 3.21
C HIS A 14 -16.27 7.58 4.37
N ARG A 15 -15.50 7.34 5.43
CA ARG A 15 -15.92 6.53 6.59
C ARG A 15 -15.44 7.15 7.88
N GLU A 16 -16.38 7.64 8.68
CA GLU A 16 -16.12 8.15 10.03
C GLU A 16 -16.37 7.09 11.11
N GLN A 17 -17.23 6.12 10.80
CA GLN A 17 -17.65 5.02 11.66
C GLN A 17 -16.97 3.71 11.24
N PRO A 18 -16.77 2.76 12.17
CA PRO A 18 -16.33 1.40 11.85
C PRO A 18 -17.25 0.73 10.84
N ILE A 19 -16.70 -0.22 10.08
CA ILE A 19 -17.48 -1.04 9.16
C ILE A 19 -18.46 -1.89 9.99
N ALA A 20 -19.76 -1.68 9.78
CA ALA A 20 -20.80 -2.42 10.48
C ALA A 20 -20.79 -3.91 10.07
N GLY A 21 -21.04 -4.81 11.03
CA GLY A 21 -21.16 -6.24 10.77
C GLY A 21 -20.37 -7.15 11.71
N GLY A 22 -19.49 -6.61 12.55
CA GLY A 22 -18.80 -7.36 13.61
C GLY A 22 -17.75 -8.37 13.13
N SER A 23 -17.30 -8.24 11.88
CA SER A 23 -16.30 -9.12 11.27
C SER A 23 -15.41 -8.39 10.28
N SER A 24 -15.28 -7.07 10.42
CA SER A 24 -14.54 -6.26 9.46
C SER A 24 -13.03 -6.41 9.63
N SER A 25 -12.29 -6.47 8.53
CA SER A 25 -10.85 -6.80 8.55
C SER A 25 -9.98 -5.84 7.74
N LEU A 26 -8.78 -5.58 8.26
CA LEU A 26 -7.68 -4.84 7.64
C LEU A 26 -6.49 -5.77 7.40
N LEU A 27 -5.91 -5.69 6.21
CA LEU A 27 -4.53 -6.12 5.95
C LEU A 27 -3.66 -4.88 5.68
N ASP A 28 -2.66 -4.64 6.54
CA ASP A 28 -1.67 -3.58 6.32
C ASP A 28 -0.33 -4.18 5.86
N ILE A 29 0.01 -3.95 4.60
CA ILE A 29 1.18 -4.52 3.93
C ILE A 29 2.37 -3.58 4.13
N GLY A 30 3.43 -4.09 4.77
CA GLY A 30 4.60 -3.30 5.15
C GLY A 30 4.27 -2.24 6.20
N ALA A 31 3.67 -2.69 7.31
CA ALA A 31 3.11 -1.81 8.34
C ALA A 31 4.18 -0.97 9.09
N GLY A 32 5.46 -1.32 8.99
CA GLY A 32 6.55 -0.61 9.64
C GLY A 32 6.38 -0.56 11.17
N ASP A 33 6.31 0.64 11.72
CA ASP A 33 6.14 0.87 13.16
C ASP A 33 4.66 0.80 13.63
N GLY A 34 3.71 0.67 12.71
CA GLY A 34 2.27 0.58 13.01
C GLY A 34 1.58 1.91 13.28
N ASN A 35 2.22 3.06 13.03
CA ASN A 35 1.60 4.37 13.27
C ASN A 35 0.39 4.63 12.35
N VAL A 36 0.51 4.30 11.06
CA VAL A 36 -0.64 4.45 10.14
C VAL A 36 -1.66 3.34 10.37
N THR A 37 -1.21 2.12 10.69
CA THR A 37 -2.08 1.00 11.09
C THR A 37 -3.03 1.41 12.21
N ALA A 38 -2.58 2.16 13.22
CA ALA A 38 -3.44 2.63 14.31
C ALA A 38 -4.61 3.50 13.84
N SER A 39 -4.40 4.32 12.81
CA SER A 39 -5.46 5.16 12.24
C SER A 39 -6.52 4.31 11.53
N LEU A 40 -6.08 3.30 10.77
CA LEU A 40 -6.94 2.38 10.02
C LEU A 40 -7.64 1.37 10.94
N ALA A 41 -6.97 0.89 11.98
CA ALA A 41 -7.48 -0.09 12.94
C ALA A 41 -8.78 0.38 13.61
N SER A 42 -8.97 1.70 13.77
CA SER A 42 -10.21 2.24 14.34
C SER A 42 -11.46 2.08 13.45
N LEU A 43 -11.28 1.61 12.20
CA LEU A 43 -12.36 1.40 11.24
C LEU A 43 -12.78 -0.07 11.11
N VAL A 44 -12.04 -0.99 11.74
CA VAL A 44 -12.23 -2.43 11.58
C VAL A 44 -12.17 -3.19 12.91
N ASP A 45 -12.67 -4.42 12.93
CA ASP A 45 -12.66 -5.29 14.11
C ASP A 45 -11.37 -6.12 14.21
N GLN A 46 -10.76 -6.46 13.07
CA GLN A 46 -9.61 -7.34 12.98
C GLN A 46 -8.49 -6.70 12.16
N VAL A 47 -7.27 -6.69 12.71
CA VAL A 47 -6.07 -6.18 12.02
C VAL A 47 -5.11 -7.34 11.80
N THR A 48 -4.60 -7.44 10.58
CA THR A 48 -3.47 -8.29 10.19
C THR A 48 -2.43 -7.41 9.53
N THR A 49 -1.15 -7.61 9.85
CA THR A 49 -0.07 -6.84 9.23
C THR A 49 1.01 -7.74 8.66
N THR A 50 1.68 -7.30 7.61
CA THR A 50 2.93 -7.92 7.13
C THR A 50 4.07 -6.94 7.26
N GLU A 51 5.26 -7.46 7.55
CA GLU A 51 6.47 -6.66 7.66
C GLU A 51 7.71 -7.54 7.42
N ALA A 52 8.74 -7.01 6.76
CA ALA A 52 9.96 -7.77 6.46
C ALA A 52 10.90 -7.87 7.69
N SER A 53 10.87 -6.84 8.55
CA SER A 53 11.76 -6.69 9.70
C SER A 53 11.24 -7.38 10.96
N ALA A 54 11.94 -8.41 11.45
CA ALA A 54 11.57 -9.13 12.68
C ALA A 54 11.39 -8.22 13.92
N PRO A 55 12.26 -7.22 14.18
CA PRO A 55 12.02 -6.26 15.27
C PRO A 55 10.71 -5.47 15.12
N MET A 56 10.36 -5.07 13.90
CA MET A 56 9.11 -4.35 13.64
C MET A 56 7.89 -5.27 13.80
N VAL A 57 7.99 -6.52 13.34
CA VAL A 57 6.96 -7.56 13.57
C VAL A 57 6.71 -7.75 15.07
N ALA A 58 7.77 -7.85 15.88
CA ALA A 58 7.64 -7.95 17.34
C ALA A 58 6.95 -6.71 17.94
N HIS A 59 7.30 -5.51 17.47
CA HIS A 59 6.67 -4.26 17.89
C HIS A 59 5.17 -4.20 17.53
N LEU A 60 4.80 -4.57 16.30
CA LEU A 60 3.42 -4.62 15.82
C LEU A 60 2.60 -5.66 16.60
N ASN A 61 3.19 -6.82 16.92
CA ASN A 61 2.55 -7.85 17.73
C ASN A 61 2.35 -7.40 19.19
N ALA A 62 3.30 -6.68 19.78
CA ALA A 62 3.11 -6.07 21.10
C ALA A 62 1.96 -5.05 21.14
N ARG A 63 1.57 -4.50 19.98
CA ARG A 63 0.41 -3.61 19.80
C ARG A 63 -0.88 -4.34 19.40
N GLY A 64 -0.85 -5.67 19.27
CA GLY A 64 -2.02 -6.50 18.96
C GLY A 64 -2.41 -6.56 17.47
N TYR A 65 -1.50 -6.26 16.55
CA TYR A 65 -1.81 -6.19 15.11
C TYR A 65 -1.62 -7.49 14.30
N ASN A 66 -1.39 -8.62 14.97
CA ASN A 66 -1.24 -9.95 14.33
C ASN A 66 -0.28 -9.92 13.12
N SER A 67 0.94 -9.45 13.37
CA SER A 67 1.96 -9.25 12.36
C SER A 67 2.68 -10.54 12.00
N VAL A 68 2.84 -10.74 10.69
CA VAL A 68 3.62 -11.82 10.09
C VAL A 68 4.90 -11.26 9.49
N GLN A 69 6.02 -11.97 9.71
CA GLN A 69 7.27 -11.65 9.01
C GLN A 69 7.24 -12.23 7.59
N THR A 70 7.09 -11.39 6.57
CA THR A 70 7.05 -11.81 5.17
C THR A 70 7.32 -10.64 4.22
N CYS A 71 7.81 -10.94 3.01
CA CYS A 71 7.97 -10.00 1.90
C CYS A 71 6.95 -10.22 0.77
N ASP A 72 6.12 -11.25 0.88
CA ASP A 72 5.05 -11.59 -0.05
C ASP A 72 3.73 -11.82 0.70
N LEU A 73 2.65 -12.04 -0.04
CA LEU A 73 1.32 -12.23 0.56
C LEU A 73 0.94 -13.70 0.72
N GLN A 74 1.80 -14.66 0.37
CA GLN A 74 1.48 -16.10 0.32
C GLN A 74 1.45 -16.78 1.69
N HIS A 75 1.88 -16.10 2.75
CA HIS A 75 1.87 -16.65 4.10
C HIS A 75 0.46 -17.15 4.49
N GLU A 76 0.37 -18.39 4.99
CA GLU A 76 -0.90 -19.09 5.26
C GLU A 76 -1.86 -18.28 6.14
N PHE A 77 -1.35 -17.66 7.21
CA PHE A 77 -2.15 -16.81 8.11
C PHE A 77 -2.76 -15.58 7.41
N VAL A 78 -2.07 -15.01 6.43
CA VAL A 78 -2.55 -13.86 5.65
C VAL A 78 -3.61 -14.34 4.65
N GLN A 79 -3.39 -15.49 4.04
CA GLN A 79 -4.29 -16.09 3.05
C GLN A 79 -5.59 -16.62 3.68
N SER A 80 -5.56 -17.15 4.90
CA SER A 80 -6.73 -17.75 5.58
C SER A 80 -7.75 -16.73 6.10
N ARG A 81 -7.42 -15.43 6.06
CA ARG A 81 -8.26 -14.33 6.55
C ARG A 81 -8.98 -13.54 5.44
N LYS A 82 -8.82 -13.95 4.18
CA LYS A 82 -9.56 -13.37 3.05
C LYS A 82 -11.07 -13.65 3.18
N PRO A 83 -11.93 -12.79 2.61
CA PRO A 83 -11.61 -11.48 2.01
C PRO A 83 -11.37 -10.40 3.07
N TYR A 84 -10.60 -9.36 2.69
CA TYR A 84 -10.35 -8.19 3.52
C TYR A 84 -11.23 -7.01 3.11
N ASN A 85 -11.78 -6.28 4.08
CA ASN A 85 -12.56 -5.07 3.79
C ASN A 85 -11.68 -3.87 3.48
N ILE A 86 -10.50 -3.80 4.09
CA ILE A 86 -9.49 -2.79 3.79
C ILE A 86 -8.15 -3.50 3.57
N ILE A 87 -7.46 -3.16 2.49
CA ILE A 87 -6.04 -3.47 2.32
C ILE A 87 -5.28 -2.15 2.20
N SER A 88 -4.22 -1.95 2.97
CA SER A 88 -3.30 -0.83 2.80
C SER A 88 -1.93 -1.29 2.35
N MET A 89 -1.32 -0.53 1.44
CA MET A 89 0.05 -0.73 1.01
C MET A 89 0.69 0.66 0.85
N LEU A 90 1.43 1.08 1.88
CA LEU A 90 1.84 2.47 2.00
C LEU A 90 3.35 2.60 1.79
N ASN A 91 3.75 3.07 0.61
CA ASN A 91 5.16 3.21 0.21
C ASN A 91 5.93 1.89 0.24
N VAL A 92 5.29 0.83 -0.27
CA VAL A 92 5.85 -0.52 -0.40
C VAL A 92 5.96 -0.96 -1.86
N LEU A 93 5.11 -0.44 -2.76
CA LEU A 93 5.05 -0.87 -4.16
C LEU A 93 6.38 -0.70 -4.90
N ASP A 94 7.10 0.39 -4.62
CA ASP A 94 8.42 0.70 -5.16
C ASP A 94 9.55 -0.16 -4.55
N ARG A 95 9.25 -0.88 -3.45
CA ARG A 95 10.19 -1.79 -2.77
C ARG A 95 9.90 -3.27 -2.99
N ALA A 96 8.77 -3.60 -3.61
CA ALA A 96 8.38 -4.97 -3.89
C ALA A 96 9.24 -5.57 -5.01
N ASP A 97 9.64 -6.83 -4.85
CA ASP A 97 10.34 -7.58 -5.90
C ASP A 97 9.43 -7.96 -7.06
N LYS A 98 8.17 -8.27 -6.73
CA LYS A 98 7.13 -8.70 -7.67
C LYS A 98 5.87 -7.82 -7.56
N PRO A 99 5.96 -6.52 -7.90
CA PRO A 99 4.87 -5.58 -7.68
C PRO A 99 3.59 -5.90 -8.47
N LEU A 100 3.69 -6.50 -9.67
CA LEU A 100 2.49 -6.88 -10.44
C LEU A 100 1.79 -8.08 -9.81
N THR A 101 2.56 -9.09 -9.42
CA THR A 101 2.03 -10.24 -8.68
C THR A 101 1.36 -9.80 -7.37
N MET A 102 1.98 -8.91 -6.61
CA MET A 102 1.41 -8.39 -5.38
C MET A 102 0.08 -7.64 -5.61
N LEU A 103 -0.02 -6.82 -6.66
CA LEU A 103 -1.27 -6.14 -7.01
C LEU A 103 -2.39 -7.14 -7.38
N ARG A 104 -2.08 -8.20 -8.13
CA ARG A 104 -3.03 -9.26 -8.45
C ARG A 104 -3.51 -10.01 -7.21
N GLU A 105 -2.59 -10.35 -6.31
CA GLU A 105 -2.92 -10.99 -5.03
C GLU A 105 -3.79 -10.09 -4.16
N ILE A 106 -3.49 -8.78 -4.08
CA ILE A 106 -4.32 -7.80 -3.39
C ILE A 106 -5.74 -7.79 -3.95
N ARG A 107 -5.90 -7.78 -5.29
CA ARG A 107 -7.23 -7.85 -5.93
C ARG A 107 -8.00 -9.11 -5.52
N GLU A 108 -7.35 -10.27 -5.50
CA GLU A 108 -7.96 -11.55 -5.08
C GLU A 108 -8.29 -11.59 -3.58
N MET A 109 -7.58 -10.81 -2.77
CA MET A 109 -7.72 -10.74 -1.32
C MET A 109 -8.76 -9.74 -0.85
N LEU A 110 -9.09 -8.75 -1.69
CA LEU A 110 -9.99 -7.67 -1.35
C LEU A 110 -11.45 -8.14 -1.45
N ASP A 111 -12.29 -7.69 -0.53
CA ASP A 111 -13.74 -7.89 -0.63
C ASP A 111 -14.24 -7.32 -1.98
N PRO A 112 -14.83 -8.17 -2.85
CA PRO A 112 -15.14 -7.77 -4.21
C PRO A 112 -16.27 -6.75 -4.31
N GLN A 113 -17.13 -6.64 -3.29
CA GLN A 113 -18.32 -5.80 -3.33
C GLN A 113 -18.07 -4.44 -2.68
N ASN A 114 -17.37 -4.42 -1.55
CA ASN A 114 -17.23 -3.21 -0.72
C ASN A 114 -15.80 -2.97 -0.22
N GLY A 115 -14.83 -3.75 -0.68
CA GLY A 115 -13.45 -3.66 -0.25
C GLY A 115 -12.75 -2.41 -0.78
N LEU A 116 -11.90 -1.80 0.07
CA LEU A 116 -11.10 -0.64 -0.25
C LEU A 116 -9.61 -0.98 -0.22
N PHE A 117 -8.90 -0.68 -1.30
CA PHE A 117 -7.46 -0.75 -1.36
C PHE A 117 -6.86 0.65 -1.30
N LEU A 118 -6.12 0.93 -0.23
CA LEU A 118 -5.43 2.19 0.00
C LEU A 118 -3.94 2.04 -0.37
N LEU A 119 -3.58 2.60 -1.51
CA LEU A 119 -2.20 2.63 -2.01
C LEU A 119 -1.60 4.01 -1.78
N ALA A 120 -0.42 4.07 -1.15
CA ALA A 120 0.46 5.23 -1.19
C ALA A 120 1.75 4.88 -1.91
N VAL A 121 2.22 5.77 -2.78
CA VAL A 121 3.45 5.59 -3.54
C VAL A 121 4.06 6.94 -3.92
N VAL A 122 5.35 7.08 -3.64
CA VAL A 122 6.12 8.24 -4.08
C VAL A 122 6.24 8.27 -5.60
N LEU A 123 5.93 9.43 -6.19
CA LEU A 123 6.07 9.67 -7.62
C LEU A 123 6.96 10.88 -7.90
N PRO A 124 7.76 10.86 -8.98
CA PRO A 124 7.83 9.84 -10.05
C PRO A 124 8.37 8.47 -9.61
N PHE A 125 7.97 7.41 -10.31
CA PHE A 125 8.19 6.04 -9.83
C PHE A 125 9.67 5.63 -9.91
N SER A 126 10.20 5.05 -8.83
CA SER A 126 11.58 4.59 -8.75
C SER A 126 11.66 3.34 -7.88
N ALA A 127 11.77 2.18 -8.52
CA ALA A 127 11.75 0.90 -7.81
C ALA A 127 13.15 0.35 -7.49
N PHE A 128 13.29 -0.21 -6.29
CA PHE A 128 14.45 -0.99 -5.86
C PHE A 128 14.08 -1.94 -4.73
N VAL A 129 14.70 -3.11 -4.69
CA VAL A 129 14.50 -4.11 -3.63
C VAL A 129 15.69 -4.07 -2.68
N GLU A 130 15.42 -4.06 -1.38
CA GLU A 130 16.45 -4.16 -0.34
C GLU A 130 16.78 -5.64 -0.07
N GLN A 131 18.00 -6.05 -0.39
CA GLN A 131 18.55 -7.37 -0.07
C GLN A 131 19.75 -7.19 0.87
N GLY A 132 19.51 -7.33 2.17
CA GLY A 132 20.51 -7.00 3.18
C GLY A 132 20.90 -5.52 3.08
N THR A 133 22.16 -5.24 2.74
CA THR A 133 22.66 -3.86 2.55
C THR A 133 22.66 -3.40 1.10
N GLN A 134 22.20 -4.26 0.16
CA GLN A 134 22.21 -3.96 -1.26
C GLN A 134 20.84 -3.51 -1.75
N ARG A 135 20.84 -2.65 -2.77
CA ARG A 135 19.66 -2.28 -3.54
C ARG A 135 19.78 -2.91 -4.92
N VAL A 136 18.83 -3.77 -5.26
CA VAL A 136 18.78 -4.46 -6.56
C VAL A 136 17.51 -4.08 -7.32
N ALA A 137 17.50 -4.33 -8.63
CA ALA A 137 16.28 -4.13 -9.41
C ALA A 137 15.25 -5.23 -9.08
N PRO A 138 13.94 -4.91 -9.08
CA PRO A 138 12.89 -5.90 -8.89
C PRO A 138 12.85 -6.88 -10.07
N THR A 139 12.45 -8.13 -9.79
CA THR A 139 12.29 -9.17 -10.81
C THR A 139 11.09 -8.92 -11.72
N GLU A 140 10.02 -8.28 -11.23
CA GLU A 140 8.93 -7.76 -12.05
C GLU A 140 8.99 -6.23 -12.16
N LYS A 141 8.75 -5.72 -13.36
CA LYS A 141 8.74 -4.27 -13.62
C LYS A 141 7.32 -3.81 -13.91
N LEU A 142 6.93 -2.70 -13.30
CA LEU A 142 5.70 -2.02 -13.67
C LEU A 142 5.84 -1.37 -15.07
N PRO A 143 4.80 -1.38 -15.91
CA PRO A 143 4.77 -0.70 -17.21
C PRO A 143 4.70 0.83 -17.10
N MET A 144 5.76 1.42 -16.52
CA MET A 144 5.87 2.83 -16.13
C MET A 144 6.77 3.66 -17.04
N ARG A 145 7.05 3.22 -18.27
CA ARG A 145 7.87 3.98 -19.24
C ARG A 145 7.31 5.40 -19.42
N GLY A 146 8.14 6.42 -19.23
CA GLY A 146 7.75 7.84 -19.25
C GLY A 146 7.20 8.36 -17.92
N GLY A 147 6.99 7.49 -16.93
CA GLY A 147 6.55 7.80 -15.56
C GLY A 147 7.63 7.50 -14.51
N LEU A 148 8.84 7.11 -14.93
CA LEU A 148 9.96 6.82 -14.04
C LEU A 148 10.66 8.10 -13.59
N CYS A 149 11.26 8.06 -12.41
CA CYS A 149 12.15 9.12 -11.94
C CYS A 149 13.35 9.31 -12.87
N ALA A 150 13.90 8.23 -13.42
CA ALA A 150 15.00 8.27 -14.38
C ALA A 150 14.62 8.93 -15.72
N ASP A 151 13.33 8.94 -16.06
CA ASP A 151 12.82 9.61 -17.26
C ASP A 151 12.58 11.11 -17.05
N GLY A 152 12.77 11.62 -15.82
CA GLY A 152 12.47 13.02 -15.47
C GLY A 152 10.98 13.35 -15.51
N ALA A 153 10.11 12.36 -15.29
CA ALA A 153 8.65 12.54 -15.36
C ALA A 153 8.15 13.56 -14.33
N SER A 154 7.05 14.25 -14.64
CA SER A 154 6.32 15.02 -13.62
C SER A 154 5.47 14.09 -12.75
N PHE A 155 5.04 14.60 -11.60
CA PHE A 155 4.10 13.89 -10.73
C PHE A 155 2.82 13.48 -11.48
N GLU A 156 2.23 14.41 -12.25
CA GLU A 156 0.96 14.22 -12.95
C GLU A 156 1.08 13.16 -14.05
N ILE A 157 2.19 13.16 -14.78
CA ILE A 157 2.49 12.13 -15.80
C ILE A 157 2.63 10.76 -15.13
N ALA A 158 3.45 10.67 -14.08
CA ALA A 158 3.68 9.42 -13.38
C ALA A 158 2.39 8.88 -12.74
N ALA A 159 1.56 9.74 -12.13
CA ALA A 159 0.30 9.34 -11.51
C ALA A 159 -0.71 8.83 -12.55
N SER A 160 -0.80 9.52 -13.70
CA SER A 160 -1.66 9.12 -14.82
C SER A 160 -1.22 7.77 -15.39
N LEU A 161 0.08 7.56 -15.58
CA LEU A 161 0.61 6.29 -16.10
C LEU A 161 0.46 5.14 -15.10
N LEU A 162 0.69 5.38 -13.81
CA LEU A 162 0.46 4.38 -12.78
C LEU A 162 -1.01 3.93 -12.78
N LEU A 163 -1.94 4.87 -12.84
CA LEU A 163 -3.36 4.54 -12.92
C LEU A 163 -3.67 3.74 -14.19
N ARG A 164 -3.35 4.28 -15.37
CA ARG A 164 -3.81 3.74 -16.65
C ARG A 164 -3.12 2.46 -17.08
N ASN A 165 -1.83 2.33 -16.79
CA ASN A 165 -1.02 1.20 -17.28
C ASN A 165 -0.84 0.11 -16.23
N VAL A 166 -1.07 0.41 -14.94
CA VAL A 166 -0.82 -0.53 -13.85
C VAL A 166 -2.10 -0.84 -13.08
N LEU A 167 -2.74 0.16 -12.48
CA LEU A 167 -3.85 -0.07 -11.54
C LEU A 167 -5.13 -0.52 -12.26
N LEU A 168 -5.51 0.13 -13.37
CA LEU A 168 -6.69 -0.31 -14.14
C LEU A 168 -6.48 -1.71 -14.75
N PRO A 169 -5.34 -2.03 -15.41
CA PRO A 169 -5.10 -3.37 -15.93
C PRO A 169 -4.91 -4.43 -14.85
N ALA A 170 -4.58 -4.04 -13.61
CA ALA A 170 -4.56 -4.95 -12.47
C ALA A 170 -5.96 -5.22 -11.88
N GLY A 171 -7.04 -4.78 -12.55
CA GLY A 171 -8.42 -5.08 -12.18
C GLY A 171 -8.98 -4.19 -11.06
N PHE A 172 -8.43 -2.98 -10.90
CA PHE A 172 -8.95 -1.99 -9.97
C PHE A 172 -9.66 -0.85 -10.68
N LYS A 173 -10.63 -0.24 -10.00
CA LYS A 173 -11.22 1.06 -10.36
C LYS A 173 -10.85 2.13 -9.33
N LEU A 174 -10.61 3.35 -9.80
CA LEU A 174 -10.29 4.48 -8.95
C LEU A 174 -11.54 5.04 -8.28
N ARG A 175 -11.53 5.10 -6.95
CA ARG A 175 -12.56 5.78 -6.15
C ARG A 175 -12.16 7.20 -5.80
N HIS A 176 -10.97 7.37 -5.20
CA HIS A 176 -10.44 8.67 -4.81
C HIS A 176 -8.94 8.76 -5.07
N PHE A 177 -8.48 9.99 -5.31
CA PHE A 177 -7.07 10.30 -5.51
C PHE A 177 -6.68 11.53 -4.70
N SER A 178 -5.46 11.53 -4.16
CA SER A 178 -4.87 12.70 -3.53
C SER A 178 -3.37 12.75 -3.73
N ARG A 179 -2.80 13.95 -3.59
CA ARG A 179 -1.36 14.18 -3.52
C ARG A 179 -1.06 14.74 -2.14
N VAL A 180 -0.14 14.09 -1.42
CA VAL A 180 0.30 14.53 -0.09
C VAL A 180 1.83 14.65 -0.07
N PRO A 181 2.41 15.48 0.83
CA PRO A 181 3.85 15.52 0.97
C PRO A 181 4.36 14.22 1.61
N TYR A 182 5.45 13.68 1.06
CA TYR A 182 6.19 12.57 1.64
C TYR A 182 7.48 13.08 2.27
N LEU A 183 7.60 12.99 3.60
CA LEU A 183 8.83 13.34 4.31
C LEU A 183 9.62 12.08 4.62
N CYS A 184 10.82 11.97 4.05
CA CYS A 184 11.75 10.88 4.35
C CYS A 184 13.07 11.40 4.89
N ARG A 185 13.78 10.53 5.61
CA ARG A 185 15.14 10.79 6.07
C ARG A 185 15.99 11.15 4.86
N GLY A 186 16.74 12.25 4.98
CA GLY A 186 17.68 12.65 3.97
C GLY A 186 19.05 12.01 4.16
N ASP A 187 20.08 12.68 3.68
CA ASP A 187 21.46 12.22 3.69
C ASP A 187 22.38 13.21 4.43
N ILE A 188 23.68 13.11 4.19
CA ILE A 188 24.68 13.99 4.79
C ILE A 188 24.52 15.44 4.31
N GLN A 189 23.95 15.67 3.12
CA GLN A 189 23.76 17.00 2.54
C GLN A 189 22.46 17.65 3.01
N GLN A 190 21.38 16.88 3.13
CA GLN A 190 20.07 17.39 3.51
C GLN A 190 19.43 16.48 4.57
N PRO A 191 18.93 17.01 5.71
CA PRO A 191 18.45 16.17 6.80
C PRO A 191 17.17 15.39 6.48
N TYR A 192 16.33 15.92 5.57
CA TYR A 192 15.10 15.28 5.11
C TYR A 192 14.78 15.70 3.69
N TYR A 193 14.20 14.80 2.89
CA TYR A 193 13.62 15.15 1.60
C TYR A 193 12.11 15.31 1.70
N VAL A 194 11.57 16.16 0.84
CA VAL A 194 10.13 16.31 0.64
C VAL A 194 9.82 15.88 -0.78
N LEU A 195 9.15 14.75 -0.92
CA LEU A 195 8.73 14.19 -2.20
C LEU A 195 7.20 14.27 -2.32
N SER A 196 6.66 13.91 -3.49
CA SER A 196 5.21 13.83 -3.69
C SER A 196 4.74 12.40 -3.53
N ASP A 197 3.87 12.16 -2.55
CA ASP A 197 3.17 10.89 -2.38
C ASP A 197 1.83 10.95 -3.13
N ALA A 198 1.53 9.91 -3.88
CA ALA A 198 0.24 9.71 -4.52
C ALA A 198 -0.59 8.72 -3.71
N ILE A 199 -1.78 9.15 -3.28
CA ILE A 199 -2.72 8.31 -2.56
C ILE A 199 -3.84 7.91 -3.51
N PHE A 200 -3.99 6.61 -3.72
CA PHE A 200 -5.08 6.02 -4.47
C PHE A 200 -5.98 5.22 -3.53
N VAL A 201 -7.28 5.49 -3.56
CA VAL A 201 -8.30 4.63 -2.99
C VAL A 201 -8.95 3.89 -4.13
N LEU A 202 -8.82 2.58 -4.11
CA LEU A 202 -9.16 1.67 -5.21
C LEU A 202 -10.20 0.65 -4.74
N GLU A 203 -10.98 0.15 -5.68
CA GLU A 203 -11.96 -0.93 -5.49
C GLU A 203 -11.74 -1.98 -6.59
N VAL A 204 -12.26 -3.19 -6.40
CA VAL A 204 -12.27 -4.19 -7.48
C VAL A 204 -13.14 -3.68 -8.64
N ASP A 205 -12.64 -3.82 -9.88
CA ASP A 205 -13.44 -3.56 -11.09
C ASP A 205 -14.21 -4.84 -11.48
N ASP A 206 -15.54 -4.77 -11.42
CA ASP A 206 -16.45 -5.91 -11.66
C ASP A 206 -16.44 -6.40 -13.13
N LYS A 207 -15.78 -5.65 -14.02
CA LYS A 207 -15.81 -5.86 -15.48
C LYS A 207 -15.04 -7.08 -16.00
N GLU A 208 -14.36 -7.85 -15.14
CA GLU A 208 -13.65 -9.09 -15.52
C GLU A 208 -14.45 -10.38 -15.29
N SER A 209 -15.70 -10.30 -14.81
CA SER A 209 -16.55 -11.48 -14.57
C SER A 209 -17.52 -11.83 -15.73
N SER A 210 -17.21 -11.44 -16.97
CA SER A 210 -18.06 -11.69 -18.16
C SER A 210 -17.25 -12.20 -19.34
#